data_AF-A0A3B0AVA5-F1
#
_entry.id   AF-A0A3B0AVA5-F1
#
_cell.length_a   1.000
_cell.length_b   1.000
_cell.length_c   1.000
_cell.angle_alpha   90.00
_cell.angle_beta   90.00
_cell.angle_gamma   90.00
#
_symmetry.space_group_name_H-M   'P 1'
#
loop_
_entity.id
_entity.type
_entity.pdbx_description
1 polymer ?
#
loop_
_entity_poly.entity_id
_entity_poly.type
_entity_poly.pdbx_seq_one_letter_code
_entity_poly.pdbx_strand_id
1 'polypeptide(L)' 'MIRHADWTVQPDHEPDAKPHTYAQECDLCGEGSTRSTDQEVGTLWILEHVRTNPSHHSYTQIVKRTFRTWMR' A
#
# COMPACT_ATOMS: atom_id res chain seq x y z
N MET A 1 15.78 -10.03 34.06
CA MET A 1 15.60 -11.30 33.31
C MET A 1 14.82 -10.95 32.04
N ILE A 2 15.34 -11.31 30.86
CA ILE A 2 14.64 -11.12 29.56
C ILE A 2 14.10 -12.50 29.14
N ARG A 3 12.83 -12.58 28.73
CA ARG A 3 12.21 -13.82 28.23
C ARG A 3 12.24 -13.82 26.70
N HIS A 4 12.84 -14.85 26.12
CA HIS A 4 12.71 -15.15 24.70
C HIS A 4 11.43 -15.96 24.47
N ALA A 5 10.71 -15.67 23.40
CA ALA A 5 9.51 -16.38 22.99
C ALA A 5 9.44 -16.40 21.46
N ASP A 6 8.93 -17.50 20.91
CA ASP A 6 8.68 -17.63 19.48
C ASP A 6 7.34 -16.96 19.12
N TRP A 7 7.40 -16.05 18.15
CA TRP A 7 6.24 -15.33 17.64
C TRP A 7 6.02 -15.69 16.17
N THR A 8 4.76 -15.80 15.78
CA THR A 8 4.36 -15.89 14.37
C THR A 8 3.84 -14.53 13.91
N VAL A 9 4.11 -14.17 12.66
CA VAL A 9 3.57 -12.99 11.97
C VAL A 9 2.99 -13.40 10.62
N GLN A 10 1.81 -12.90 10.26
CA GLN A 10 1.22 -13.11 8.94
C GLN A 10 0.30 -11.95 8.54
N PRO A 11 -0.02 -11.78 7.25
CA PRO A 11 -1.06 -10.86 6.82
C PRO A 11 -2.39 -11.18 7.52
N ASP A 12 -3.09 -10.14 7.96
CA ASP A 12 -4.34 -10.34 8.67
C ASP A 12 -5.49 -10.64 7.69
N HIS A 13 -6.11 -11.78 7.88
CA HIS A 13 -7.22 -12.31 7.07
C HIS A 13 -8.50 -12.49 7.90
N GLU A 14 -8.56 -11.95 9.12
CA GLU A 14 -9.78 -12.02 9.93
C GLU A 14 -10.94 -11.25 9.27
N PRO A 15 -12.21 -11.64 9.52
CA PRO A 15 -13.37 -10.98 8.91
C PRO A 15 -13.47 -9.48 9.20
N ASP A 16 -12.89 -9.02 10.31
CA ASP A 16 -12.86 -7.63 10.75
C ASP A 16 -11.51 -6.92 10.46
N ALA A 17 -10.59 -7.59 9.76
CA ALA A 17 -9.32 -7.00 9.36
C ALA A 17 -9.55 -5.76 8.48
N LYS A 18 -8.75 -4.70 8.71
CA LYS A 18 -8.83 -3.50 7.88
C LYS A 18 -8.47 -3.86 6.43
N PRO A 19 -9.13 -3.23 5.43
CA PRO A 19 -8.92 -3.58 4.04
C PRO A 19 -7.48 -3.32 3.60
N HIS A 20 -6.97 -4.24 2.78
CA HIS A 20 -5.75 -4.04 2.01
C HIS A 20 -6.01 -2.98 0.95
N THR A 21 -5.26 -1.87 0.96
CA THR A 21 -5.42 -0.79 -0.03
C THR A 21 -4.13 -0.42 -0.70
N TYR A 22 -4.28 0.12 -1.91
CA TYR A 22 -3.22 0.58 -2.81
C TYR A 22 -3.42 2.07 -3.10
N ALA A 23 -2.32 2.79 -3.28
CA ALA A 23 -2.27 4.10 -3.91
C ALA A 23 -0.98 4.20 -4.72
N GLN A 24 -0.89 5.20 -5.59
CA GLN A 24 0.33 5.56 -6.29
C GLN A 24 0.74 6.97 -5.87
N GLU A 25 2.03 7.24 -5.88
CA GLU A 25 2.61 8.56 -5.62
C GLU A 25 3.61 8.86 -6.75
N CYS A 26 3.63 10.09 -7.24
CA CYS A 26 4.62 10.54 -8.22
C CYS A 26 5.91 10.97 -7.52
N ASP A 27 7.03 10.36 -7.89
CA ASP A 27 8.32 10.62 -7.22
C ASP A 27 8.87 12.04 -7.52
N LEU A 28 8.36 12.72 -8.55
CA LEU A 28 8.81 14.06 -8.95
C LEU A 28 8.07 15.19 -8.21
N CYS A 29 6.75 15.06 -8.03
CA CYS A 29 5.93 16.13 -7.43
C CYS A 29 5.26 15.73 -6.12
N GLY A 30 5.28 14.46 -5.73
CA GLY A 30 4.65 13.96 -4.50
C GLY A 30 3.12 13.90 -4.54
N GLU A 31 2.48 14.21 -5.67
CA GLU A 31 1.04 13.98 -5.82
C GLU A 31 0.73 12.48 -5.84
N GLY A 32 -0.46 12.10 -5.37
CA GLY A 32 -0.83 10.70 -5.28
C GLY A 32 -2.29 10.43 -5.56
N SER A 33 -2.56 9.18 -5.93
CA SER A 33 -3.91 8.68 -6.16
C SER A 33 -4.68 8.55 -4.83
N THR A 34 -6.00 8.53 -4.92
CA THR A 34 -6.84 8.06 -3.82
C THR A 34 -6.46 6.62 -3.43
N ARG A 35 -6.54 6.30 -2.14
CA ARG A 35 -6.38 4.92 -1.66
C ARG A 35 -7.60 4.08 -2.02
N SER A 36 -7.39 2.92 -2.62
CA SER A 36 -8.46 2.02 -3.07
C SER A 36 -8.12 0.56 -2.76
N THR A 37 -9.13 -0.30 -2.61
CA THR A 37 -8.94 -1.76 -2.58
C THR A 37 -8.67 -2.33 -3.98
N ASP A 38 -8.98 -1.57 -5.02
CA ASP A 38 -8.69 -1.88 -6.40
C ASP A 38 -7.38 -1.21 -6.84
N GLN A 39 -6.42 -2.03 -7.26
CA GLN A 39 -5.11 -1.58 -7.70
C GLN A 39 -5.18 -0.80 -9.03
N GLU A 40 -6.18 -1.07 -9.89
CA GLU A 40 -6.32 -0.42 -11.19
C GLU A 40 -6.60 1.09 -11.05
N VAL A 41 -7.27 1.50 -9.97
CA VAL A 41 -7.52 2.92 -9.65
C VAL A 41 -6.21 3.72 -9.59
N GLY A 42 -5.16 3.15 -8.98
CA GLY A 42 -3.85 3.79 -8.91
C GLY A 42 -3.16 3.87 -10.28
N THR A 43 -3.24 2.81 -11.08
CA THR A 43 -2.66 2.77 -12.42
C THR A 43 -3.35 3.73 -13.39
N LEU A 44 -4.69 3.86 -13.31
CA LEU A 44 -5.44 4.84 -14.08
C LEU A 44 -5.06 6.27 -13.71
N TRP A 45 -4.83 6.53 -12.42
CA TRP A 45 -4.30 7.82 -11.97
C TRP A 45 -2.92 8.12 -12.57
N ILE A 46 -2.00 7.14 -12.65
CA ILE A 46 -0.70 7.32 -13.32
C ILE A 46 -0.88 7.76 -14.78
N LEU A 47 -1.78 7.11 -15.52
CA LEU A 47 -2.04 7.43 -16.93
C LEU A 47 -2.59 8.85 -17.12
N GLU A 48 -3.49 9.28 -16.25
CA GLU A 48 -4.01 10.66 -16.29
C GLU A 48 -2.94 11.67 -15.84
N HIS A 49 -2.13 11.31 -14.85
CA HIS A 49 -1.05 12.14 -14.34
C HIS A 49 0.02 12.41 -15.39
N VAL A 50 0.52 11.37 -16.08
CA VAL A 50 1.54 11.54 -17.13
C VAL A 50 0.99 12.30 -18.35
N ARG A 51 -0.31 12.16 -18.64
CA ARG A 51 -0.96 12.90 -19.74
C ARG A 51 -0.89 14.41 -19.52
N THR A 52 -1.05 14.85 -18.28
CA THR A 52 -0.99 16.27 -17.89
C THR A 52 0.42 16.73 -17.54
N ASN A 53 1.30 15.79 -17.14
CA ASN A 53 2.69 16.02 -16.75
C ASN A 53 3.65 15.09 -17.53
N PRO A 54 3.94 15.37 -18.81
CA PRO A 54 4.65 14.43 -19.68
C PRO A 54 6.08 14.06 -19.26
N SER A 55 6.71 14.78 -18.33
CA SER A 55 8.04 14.47 -17.80
C SER A 55 8.02 13.61 -16.53
N HIS A 56 6.84 13.30 -15.97
CA HIS A 56 6.71 12.54 -14.74
C HIS A 56 6.64 11.05 -15.09
N HIS A 57 7.78 10.36 -14.95
CA HIS A 57 7.93 8.97 -15.39
C HIS A 57 8.20 7.97 -14.26
N SER A 58 8.26 8.45 -13.03
CA SER A 58 8.61 7.66 -11.85
C SER A 58 7.50 7.75 -10.81
N TYR A 59 7.07 6.58 -10.35
CA TYR A 59 5.93 6.42 -9.45
C TYR A 59 6.20 5.31 -8.44
N THR A 60 5.80 5.55 -7.19
CA THR A 60 5.88 4.59 -6.08
C THR A 60 4.49 4.09 -5.69
N GLN A 61 4.33 2.77 -5.61
CA GLN A 61 3.11 2.19 -5.06
C GLN A 61 3.14 2.20 -3.52
N ILE A 62 2.10 2.77 -2.92
CA ILE A 62 1.87 2.77 -1.46
C ILE A 62 0.85 1.70 -1.12
N VAL A 63 1.27 0.69 -0.34
CA VAL A 63 0.43 -0.43 0.07
C VAL A 63 0.13 -0.33 1.56
N LYS A 64 -1.15 -0.35 1.93
CA LYS A 64 -1.60 -0.45 3.34
C LYS A 64 -2.17 -1.84 3.57
N ARG A 65 -1.44 -2.67 4.30
CA ARG A 65 -1.82 -4.04 4.64
C ARG A 65 -1.73 -4.28 6.14
N THR A 66 -2.74 -4.92 6.72
CA THR A 66 -2.71 -5.33 8.13
C THR A 66 -1.99 -6.65 8.29
N PHE A 67 -1.32 -6.79 9.44
CA PHE A 67 -0.64 -7.99 9.87
C PHE A 67 -1.07 -8.30 11.30
N ARG A 68 -1.06 -9.57 11.64
CA ARG A 68 -1.32 -10.05 12.99
C ARG A 68 -0.16 -10.89 13.50
N THR A 69 -0.01 -10.91 14.82
CA THR A 69 1.03 -11.67 15.51
C THR A 69 0.47 -12.44 16.68
N TRP A 70 0.98 -13.65 16.93
CA TRP A 70 0.63 -14.44 18.11
C TRP A 70 1.81 -15.30 18.55
N MET A 71 1.82 -15.67 19.82
CA MET A 71 2.75 -16.66 20.37
C MET A 71 2.17 -18.06 20.18
N ARG A 72 3.03 -19.04 19.97
CA ARG A 72 2.64 -20.46 19.94
C ARG A 72 2.68 -21.09 21.32
#